data_AF-A0A2D7SIK3-F1
#
_entry.id   AF-A0A2D7SIK3-F1
#
_cell.length_a   1.000
_cell.length_b   1.000
_cell.length_c   1.000
_cell.angle_alpha   90.00
_cell.angle_beta   90.00
_cell.angle_gamma   90.00
#
_symmetry.space_group_name_H-M   'P 1'
#
loop_
_entity.id
_entity.type
_entity.pdbx_description
1 polymer ?
#
loop_
_entity_poly.entity_id
_entity_poly.type
_entity_poly.pdbx_seq_one_letter_code
_entity_poly.pdbx_strand_id
1 'polypeptide(L)' 'MNAKNEFIYYETVLSYCLTKIQSNNHDQAMHYGRLSGFFTAGNQLTPMGNQLAKYQLEGLKAA' A
#
# COMPACT_ATOMS: atom_id res chain seq x y z
N MET A 1 0.23 -8.07 -16.80
CA MET A 1 0.88 -7.31 -15.71
C MET A 1 1.97 -8.18 -15.13
N ASN A 2 3.12 -7.60 -14.76
CA ASN A 2 4.26 -8.36 -14.26
C ASN A 2 4.08 -8.54 -12.75
N ALA A 3 3.96 -9.78 -12.26
CA ALA A 3 3.70 -10.09 -10.85
C ALA A 3 4.68 -9.41 -9.87
N LYS A 4 5.90 -9.12 -10.34
CA LYS A 4 6.90 -8.34 -9.58
C LYS A 4 6.41 -6.92 -9.25
N ASN A 5 5.75 -6.24 -10.19
CA ASN A 5 5.26 -4.88 -9.96
C ASN A 5 4.07 -4.87 -8.99
N GLU A 6 3.20 -5.88 -9.07
CA GLU A 6 2.06 -6.02 -8.16
C GLU A 6 2.53 -6.24 -6.73
N PHE A 7 3.56 -7.07 -6.53
CA PHE A 7 4.18 -7.26 -5.22
C PHE A 7 4.82 -5.98 -4.68
N ILE A 8 5.62 -5.28 -5.49
CA ILE A 8 6.26 -4.02 -5.06
C ILE A 8 5.22 -2.97 -4.68
N TYR A 9 4.14 -2.85 -5.47
CA TYR A 9 3.09 -1.88 -5.18
C TYR A 9 2.35 -2.23 -3.89
N TYR A 10 2.07 -3.52 -3.67
CA TYR A 10 1.42 -4.00 -2.47
C TYR A 10 2.25 -3.66 -1.22
N GLU A 11 3.54 -4.02 -1.22
CA GLU A 11 4.47 -3.75 -0.12
C GLU A 11 4.63 -2.25 0.14
N THR A 12 4.66 -1.43 -0.92
CA THR A 12 4.75 0.03 -0.79
C THR A 12 3.54 0.60 -0.04
N VAL A 13 2.33 0.17 -0.41
CA VAL A 13 1.09 0.62 0.24
C VAL A 13 1.00 0.09 1.67
N LEU A 14 1.42 -1.15 1.91
CA LEU A 14 1.45 -1.73 3.24
C LEU A 14 2.41 -0.97 4.17
N SER A 15 3.62 -0.65 3.68
CA SER A 15 4.61 0.17 4.39
C SER A 15 4.08 1.57 4.70
N TYR A 16 3.38 2.20 3.75
CA TYR A 16 2.67 3.45 4.01
C TYR A 16 1.67 3.30 5.16
N CYS A 17 0.85 2.24 5.14
CA CYS A 17 -0.14 2.01 6.18
C CYS A 17 0.51 1.82 7.57
N LEU A 18 1.59 1.03 7.65
CA LEU A 18 2.39 0.84 8.87
C LEU A 18 2.91 2.18 9.42
N THR A 19 3.42 3.03 8.52
CA THR A 19 3.89 4.38 8.88
C THR A 19 2.76 5.25 9.43
N LYS A 20 1.56 5.19 8.82
CA LYS A 20 0.40 5.97 9.24
C LYS A 20 -0.14 5.57 10.61
N ILE A 21 -0.09 4.29 10.95
CA ILE A 21 -0.52 3.79 12.26
C ILE A 21 0.57 3.83 13.32
N GLN A 22 1.81 4.22 12.95
CA GLN A 22 2.98 4.26 13.85
C GLN A 22 3.20 2.94 14.60
N SER A 23 2.99 1.82 13.91
CA SER A 23 3.02 0.48 14.48
C SER A 23 3.50 -0.52 13.43
N ASN A 24 4.19 -1.57 13.89
CA ASN A 24 4.62 -2.69 13.05
C ASN A 24 3.58 -3.81 12.95
N ASN A 25 2.35 -3.57 13.43
CA ASN A 25 1.27 -4.56 13.39
C ASN A 25 0.61 -4.60 12.00
N HIS A 26 0.85 -5.69 11.27
CA HIS A 26 0.31 -5.92 9.94
C HIS A 26 -1.22 -5.94 9.88
N ASP A 27 -1.89 -6.55 10.85
CA ASP A 27 -3.36 -6.63 10.84
C ASP A 27 -4.00 -5.25 11.02
N GLN A 28 -3.40 -4.41 11.88
CA GLN A 28 -3.83 -3.02 12.05
C GLN A 28 -3.58 -2.20 10.78
N ALA A 29 -2.43 -2.38 10.12
CA ALA A 29 -2.10 -1.68 8.89
C ALA A 29 -3.03 -2.09 7.73
N MET A 30 -3.34 -3.38 7.62
CA MET A 30 -4.31 -3.90 6.66
C MET A 30 -5.72 -3.39 6.94
N HIS A 31 -6.13 -3.35 8.21
CA HIS A 31 -7.42 -2.77 8.59
C HIS A 31 -7.50 -1.30 8.21
N TYR A 32 -6.47 -0.50 8.54
CA TYR A 32 -6.37 0.90 8.14
C TYR A 32 -6.42 1.07 6.62
N GLY A 33 -5.66 0.27 5.87
CA GLY A 33 -5.62 0.35 4.41
C GLY A 33 -6.94 -0.03 3.75
N ARG A 34 -7.72 -0.94 4.34
CA ARG A 34 -9.10 -1.23 3.90
C ARG A 34 -10.04 -0.07 4.18
N LEU A 35 -10.01 0.50 5.39
CA LEU A 35 -10.83 1.67 5.74
C LEU A 35 -10.50 2.90 4.86
N SER A 36 -9.22 3.04 4.49
CA SER A 36 -8.73 4.11 3.63
C SER A 36 -8.99 3.87 2.13
N GLY A 37 -9.53 2.70 1.77
CA GLY A 37 -9.86 2.34 0.38
C GLY A 37 -8.66 1.90 -0.47
N PHE A 38 -7.48 1.65 0.12
CA PHE A 38 -6.30 1.19 -0.60
C PHE A 38 -6.33 -0.32 -0.88
N PHE A 39 -6.95 -1.08 0.03
CA PHE A 39 -7.15 -2.52 -0.09
C PHE A 39 -8.64 -2.87 -0.16
N THR A 40 -8.95 -3.91 -0.93
CA THR A 40 -10.25 -4.57 -0.92
C THR A 40 -10.44 -5.39 0.36
N ALA A 41 -11.67 -5.85 0.61
CA ALA A 41 -11.95 -6.81 1.68
C ALA A 41 -11.14 -8.12 1.55
N GLY A 42 -10.79 -8.51 0.32
CA GLY A 42 -9.93 -9.66 0.02
C GLY A 42 -8.43 -9.36 0.08
N ASN A 43 -8.02 -8.25 0.69
CA ASN A 43 -6.62 -7.83 0.80
C ASN A 43 -5.90 -7.65 -0.54
N GLN A 44 -6.62 -7.36 -1.62
CA GLN A 44 -6.04 -7.00 -2.91
C GLN A 44 -5.97 -5.48 -3.06
N LEU A 45 -4.98 -4.97 -3.80
CA LEU A 45 -4.91 -3.53 -4.10
C LEU A 45 -6.14 -3.06 -4.89
N THR A 46 -6.68 -1.91 -4.50
CA THR A 46 -7.66 -1.19 -5.31
C THR A 46 -6.96 -0.31 -6.37
N PRO A 47 -7.69 0.27 -7.33
CA PRO A 47 -7.13 1.30 -8.21
C PRO A 47 -6.51 2.47 -7.43
N MET A 48 -7.12 2.88 -6.31
CA MET A 48 -6.62 3.94 -5.44
C MET A 48 -5.30 3.53 -4.74
N GLY A 49 -5.22 2.31 -4.23
CA GLY A 49 -3.98 1.76 -3.68
C GLY A 49 -2.85 1.71 -4.72
N ASN A 50 -3.17 1.32 -5.95
CA ASN A 50 -2.20 1.33 -7.06
C ASN A 50 -1.69 2.75 -7.37
N GLN A 51 -2.57 3.77 -7.35
CA GLN A 51 -2.15 5.16 -7.56
C GLN A 51 -1.25 5.65 -6.43
N LEU A 52 -1.57 5.33 -5.17
CA LEU A 52 -0.73 5.65 -4.02
C LEU A 52 0.65 5.01 -4.14
N ALA A 53 0.73 3.73 -4.52
CA ALA A 53 2.00 3.04 -4.73
C ALA A 53 2.89 3.77 -5.76
N LYS A 54 2.30 4.16 -6.90
CA LYS A 54 3.01 4.93 -7.93
C LYS A 54 3.54 6.25 -7.39
N TYR A 55 2.68 7.01 -6.71
CA TYR A 55 3.05 8.30 -6.12
C TYR A 55 4.21 8.16 -5.13
N GLN A 56 4.17 7.15 -4.25
CA GLN A 56 5.24 6.92 -3.27
C GLN A 56 6.55 6.50 -3.95
N LEU A 57 6.49 5.62 -4.94
CA LEU A 57 7.67 5.16 -5.67
C LEU A 57 8.29 6.24 -6.56
N GLU A 58 7.47 7.14 -7.10
CA GLU A 58 7.96 8.32 -7.85
C GLU A 58 8.59 9.35 -6.91
N GLY A 59 7.99 9.58 -5.74
CA GLY A 59 8.59 10.41 -4.68
C GLY A 59 9.93 9.86 -4.18
N LEU A 60 10.05 8.54 -4.01
CA LEU A 60 11.29 7.84 -3.66
C LEU A 60 12.39 7.95 -4.72
N LYS A 61 12.05 8.18 -5.99
CA LYS A 61 13.04 8.39 -7.06
C LYS A 61 13.55 9.82 -7.13
N ALA A 62 12.84 10.77 -6.51
CA ALA A 62 13.17 12.19 -6.51
C ALA A 62 13.93 12.65 -5.25
N ALA A 63 14.12 11.75 -4.26
CA ALA A 63 14.84 11.96 -3.00
C ALA A 63 16.20 11.26 -3.04
#